data_AF-A0A0S7XMB4-F1
#
_entry.id   AF-A0A0S7XMB4-F1
#
_cell.length_a   1.000
_cell.length_b   1.000
_cell.length_c   1.000
_cell.angle_alpha   90.00
_cell.angle_beta   90.00
_cell.angle_gamma   90.00
#
_symmetry.space_group_name_H-M   'P 1'
#
loop_
_entity.id
_entity.type
_entity.pdbx_description
1 polymer ?
#
loop_
_entity_poly.entity_id
_entity_poly.type
_entity_poly.pdbx_seq_one_letter_code
_entity_poly.pdbx_strand_id
1 'polypeptide(L)'
;MRSKIIIGLILSLIFLFCFSSGVSLAQDPSVADTVRLANIPGEIGDEASVSVFLYNDEELISVVVPLLVDGHSGWLRFDSVSYVGSRLADPTVLDERQVYVFGTDTFTFDSLLLSFSVSSGDNLPVGTGKLCELWFTLHFGGEVLVDSLPDSPQGGLLLTDTNKGSFTPQFSSGLFDISCDYLMGDVGQGDGYVNVADIITLQKLYFYDDPGLLYDRWGAGDLNCDRRLDMRDLIYLWDVIFDIAQPCTCGTINPPFYDDPGLPDTIWVESETLIVGISSPICIGVINDEPVNGMALALEWDGSAVLEWDWETYPIFTDRIDDIPWIYADLDHSDGVNPDTFLLYGFMTSDTIPLSPGRDAVCCPHFTPQSPGTATFRLVSWVNAGQSMLVTEDHAAVLLTFYGGNITVLPYLPGDPNHDGIVDIADVVYLINYLFVDGPDPLESGDATCDGTVDIADVIYLVNYLFISGPAPCNPPTGILLNYYGCKEFQKGTVIDSTPPDQDCIEYQYDGENVLLLKHVNAGFNCCPEIAADITIEGNVITIEEIEITGECFCLCLFDVDYEISNLPPEEYTIRVNEVYWEEGDEILEFTVDLVSLPSGSYCVYRDHYPWGTR
;
A
#
# COMPACT_ATOMS: atom_id res chain seq x y z
N MET A 1 12.48 61.52 -22.14
CA MET A 1 13.11 61.03 -23.40
C MET A 1 14.59 60.63 -23.22
N ARG A 2 14.99 60.07 -22.07
CA ARG A 2 16.36 59.55 -21.82
C ARG A 2 16.41 58.21 -21.08
N SER A 3 15.28 57.51 -20.91
CA SER A 3 15.19 56.25 -20.16
C SER A 3 14.82 55.03 -21.02
N LYS A 4 14.55 55.20 -22.33
CA LYS A 4 14.23 54.09 -23.25
C LYS A 4 15.40 53.57 -24.10
N ILE A 5 16.64 54.03 -23.86
CA ILE A 5 17.83 53.60 -24.62
C ILE A 5 18.75 52.66 -23.81
N ILE A 6 18.57 52.55 -22.49
CA ILE A 6 19.42 51.70 -21.64
C ILE A 6 18.90 50.25 -21.55
N ILE A 7 17.59 50.02 -21.69
CA ILE A 7 17.01 48.67 -21.60
C ILE A 7 17.24 47.86 -22.90
N GLY A 8 17.33 48.54 -24.06
CA GLY A 8 17.63 47.87 -25.35
C GLY A 8 19.09 47.43 -25.53
N LEU A 9 20.03 47.96 -24.73
CA LEU A 9 21.46 47.59 -24.76
C LEU A 9 21.82 46.50 -23.75
N ILE A 10 20.96 46.27 -22.75
CA ILE A 10 21.11 45.16 -21.79
C ILE A 10 20.50 43.87 -22.37
N LEU A 11 19.42 43.95 -23.14
CA LEU A 11 18.82 42.81 -23.84
C LEU A 11 19.63 42.27 -25.02
N SER A 12 20.49 43.08 -25.65
CA SER A 12 21.42 42.57 -26.69
C SER A 12 22.73 42.02 -26.13
N LEU A 13 23.06 42.28 -24.85
CA LEU A 13 24.21 41.68 -24.18
C LEU A 13 23.86 40.38 -23.46
N ILE A 14 22.61 40.20 -23.01
CA ILE A 14 22.13 38.95 -22.39
C ILE A 14 21.86 37.88 -23.45
N PHE A 15 21.45 38.26 -24.67
CA PHE A 15 21.37 37.31 -25.81
C PHE A 15 22.75 36.89 -26.36
N LEU A 16 23.84 37.48 -25.86
CA LEU A 16 25.22 37.15 -26.22
C LEU A 16 26.01 36.49 -25.08
N PHE A 17 25.37 36.18 -23.94
CA PHE A 17 26.04 35.63 -22.74
C PHE A 17 25.44 34.31 -22.20
N CYS A 18 24.61 33.60 -22.99
CA CYS A 18 24.24 32.20 -22.71
C CYS A 18 24.81 31.19 -23.74
N PHE A 19 25.74 31.59 -24.60
CA PHE A 19 26.57 30.65 -25.39
C PHE A 19 28.00 30.62 -24.83
N SER A 20 28.15 30.02 -23.66
CA SER A 20 29.39 29.41 -23.17
C SER A 20 28.98 28.60 -21.94
N SER A 21 29.00 27.28 -21.92
CA SER A 21 29.95 26.36 -22.52
C SER A 21 29.32 24.97 -22.67
N GLY A 22 28.69 24.71 -23.81
CA GLY A 22 28.70 23.37 -24.38
C GLY A 22 29.91 23.33 -25.29
N VAL A 23 31.01 22.72 -24.86
CA VAL A 23 32.08 22.40 -25.80
C VAL A 23 31.52 21.27 -26.65
N SER A 24 30.91 21.59 -27.80
CA SER A 24 30.75 20.55 -28.83
C SER A 24 32.17 20.21 -29.26
N LEU A 25 32.68 19.07 -28.83
CA LEU A 25 33.98 18.61 -29.30
C LEU A 25 33.91 18.47 -30.82
N ALA A 26 34.96 18.92 -31.50
CA ALA A 26 35.01 18.79 -32.94
C ALA A 26 35.00 17.30 -33.30
N GLN A 27 34.26 16.96 -34.36
CA GLN A 27 34.42 15.66 -35.01
C GLN A 27 35.87 15.54 -35.52
N ASP A 28 36.42 14.33 -35.47
CA ASP A 28 37.78 14.02 -35.89
C ASP A 28 38.13 14.74 -37.23
N PRO A 29 39.19 15.57 -37.26
CA PRO A 29 39.60 16.31 -38.46
C PRO A 29 40.17 15.42 -39.59
N SER A 30 40.43 14.13 -39.33
CA SER A 30 40.95 13.12 -40.27
C SER A 30 39.95 12.00 -40.61
N VAL A 31 40.36 10.74 -40.73
CA VAL A 31 39.48 9.64 -41.12
C VAL A 31 38.69 9.21 -39.91
N ALA A 32 37.45 9.71 -39.81
CA ALA A 32 36.53 9.47 -38.71
C ALA A 32 36.73 8.13 -37.98
N ASP A 33 37.29 8.22 -36.78
CA ASP A 33 37.37 7.12 -35.83
C ASP A 33 35.98 6.56 -35.51
N THR A 34 35.92 5.24 -35.28
CA THR A 34 34.65 4.55 -35.05
C THR A 34 34.70 3.66 -33.83
N VAL A 35 33.69 3.76 -32.97
CA VAL A 35 33.37 2.77 -31.94
C VAL A 35 32.11 2.02 -32.39
N ARG A 36 32.13 0.70 -32.34
CA ARG A 36 30.95 -0.12 -32.69
C ARG A 36 30.80 -1.30 -31.74
N LEU A 37 29.57 -1.65 -31.46
CA LEU A 37 29.22 -2.86 -30.71
C LEU A 37 28.90 -4.01 -31.69
N ALA A 38 29.22 -5.25 -31.33
CA ALA A 38 28.87 -6.44 -32.12
C ALA A 38 28.77 -7.73 -31.26
N ASN A 39 27.96 -8.69 -31.74
CA ASN A 39 27.49 -9.97 -31.13
C ASN A 39 26.49 -9.79 -29.96
N ILE A 40 25.42 -10.60 -29.76
CA ILE A 40 25.33 -12.10 -29.77
C ILE A 40 23.89 -12.64 -30.05
N PRO A 41 23.73 -13.88 -30.55
CA PRO A 41 22.61 -14.77 -30.19
C PRO A 41 22.89 -15.56 -28.90
N GLY A 42 22.07 -15.40 -27.86
CA GLY A 42 22.10 -16.19 -26.61
C GLY A 42 20.71 -16.65 -26.18
N GLU A 43 20.64 -17.75 -25.42
CA GLU A 43 19.43 -18.28 -24.78
C GLU A 43 19.42 -17.92 -23.28
N ILE A 44 18.24 -17.74 -22.66
CA ILE A 44 18.12 -17.40 -21.22
C ILE A 44 18.67 -18.53 -20.35
N GLY A 45 19.55 -18.16 -19.40
CA GLY A 45 20.28 -19.09 -18.52
C GLY A 45 21.80 -19.15 -18.78
N ASP A 46 22.29 -18.49 -19.84
CA ASP A 46 23.72 -18.33 -20.16
C ASP A 46 24.22 -16.90 -19.92
N GLU A 47 25.54 -16.71 -19.79
CA GLU A 47 26.20 -15.40 -19.79
C GLU A 47 26.28 -14.83 -21.22
N ALA A 48 25.88 -13.57 -21.43
CA ALA A 48 25.98 -12.87 -22.71
C ALA A 48 27.19 -11.93 -22.76
N SER A 49 28.09 -12.08 -23.74
CA SER A 49 29.16 -11.14 -24.07
C SER A 49 28.93 -10.12 -25.23
N VAL A 50 28.98 -8.81 -24.96
CA VAL A 50 29.01 -7.75 -25.99
C VAL A 50 30.47 -7.37 -26.31
N SER A 51 30.87 -7.44 -27.58
CA SER A 51 32.20 -7.02 -28.01
C SER A 51 32.23 -5.55 -28.42
N VAL A 52 33.12 -4.77 -27.80
CA VAL A 52 33.38 -3.37 -28.16
C VAL A 52 34.52 -3.33 -29.16
N PHE A 53 34.30 -2.77 -30.35
CA PHE A 53 35.32 -2.58 -31.38
C PHE A 53 35.67 -1.11 -31.55
N LEU A 54 36.95 -0.83 -31.75
CA LEU A 54 37.48 0.51 -32.01
C LEU A 54 38.33 0.48 -33.29
N TYR A 55 38.09 1.46 -34.15
CA TYR A 55 39.01 1.91 -35.18
C TYR A 55 39.51 3.31 -34.82
N ASN A 56 40.83 3.47 -34.87
CA ASN A 56 41.50 4.75 -34.73
C ASN A 56 42.57 4.92 -35.81
N ASP A 57 42.61 6.07 -36.47
CA ASP A 57 43.59 6.40 -37.51
C ASP A 57 44.88 7.08 -36.98
N GLU A 58 44.87 7.55 -35.72
CA GLU A 58 46.01 8.03 -34.94
C GLU A 58 46.23 7.28 -33.61
N GLU A 59 47.40 7.44 -32.98
CA GLU A 59 47.63 6.88 -31.64
C GLU A 59 46.81 7.61 -30.57
N LEU A 60 46.15 6.84 -29.70
CA LEU A 60 45.30 7.37 -28.63
C LEU A 60 45.94 7.20 -27.25
N ILE A 61 45.78 8.23 -26.41
CA ILE A 61 46.22 8.25 -25.00
C ILE A 61 45.06 8.07 -24.02
N SER A 62 43.82 8.26 -24.47
CA SER A 62 42.62 8.03 -23.67
C SER A 62 41.43 7.64 -24.54
N VAL A 63 40.62 6.71 -24.05
CA VAL A 63 39.39 6.21 -24.64
C VAL A 63 38.32 6.18 -23.56
N VAL A 64 37.25 6.97 -23.75
CA VAL A 64 36.09 7.02 -22.85
C VAL A 64 34.84 6.70 -23.66
N VAL A 65 34.16 5.62 -23.28
CA VAL A 65 32.94 5.16 -23.94
C VAL A 65 31.85 5.01 -22.88
N PRO A 66 30.90 5.97 -22.78
CA PRO A 66 29.69 5.77 -22.01
C PRO A 66 28.78 4.82 -22.79
N LEU A 67 28.25 3.81 -22.12
CA LEU A 67 27.28 2.87 -22.64
C LEU A 67 26.04 2.91 -21.75
N LEU A 68 24.89 3.06 -22.38
CA LEU A 68 23.58 2.91 -21.79
C LEU A 68 22.95 1.64 -22.37
N VAL A 69 22.49 0.77 -21.49
CA VAL A 69 21.56 -0.28 -21.87
C VAL A 69 20.16 0.34 -21.79
N ASP A 70 19.47 0.46 -22.93
CA ASP A 70 18.17 1.13 -23.00
C ASP A 70 17.06 0.33 -22.29
N GLY A 71 16.24 1.06 -21.51
CA GLY A 71 14.86 0.67 -21.20
C GLY A 71 14.62 -0.31 -20.05
N HIS A 72 14.84 0.13 -18.81
CA HIS A 72 14.40 -0.45 -17.53
C HIS A 72 15.26 -1.62 -17.03
N SER A 73 15.67 -1.50 -15.76
CA SER A 73 16.80 -2.11 -15.04
C SER A 73 17.06 -3.63 -15.07
N GLY A 74 16.29 -4.43 -15.82
CA GLY A 74 16.27 -5.88 -15.65
C GLY A 74 17.13 -6.69 -16.61
N TRP A 75 17.40 -6.22 -17.83
CA TRP A 75 17.59 -7.13 -18.96
C TRP A 75 19.02 -7.69 -19.13
N LEU A 76 20.05 -6.88 -18.85
CA LEU A 76 21.46 -7.25 -18.94
C LEU A 76 22.21 -6.69 -17.72
N ARG A 77 22.41 -7.52 -16.70
CA ARG A 77 23.22 -7.11 -15.53
C ARG A 77 24.70 -7.21 -15.87
N PHE A 78 25.44 -6.11 -15.82
CA PHE A 78 26.88 -6.17 -16.03
C PHE A 78 27.54 -7.08 -14.99
N ASP A 79 28.21 -8.14 -15.46
CA ASP A 79 28.95 -9.07 -14.61
C ASP A 79 30.44 -8.72 -14.63
N SER A 80 31.06 -8.76 -15.81
CA SER A 80 32.52 -8.66 -15.91
C SER A 80 33.03 -8.13 -17.25
N VAL A 81 34.32 -7.78 -17.31
CA VAL A 81 35.01 -7.34 -18.54
C VAL A 81 36.24 -8.19 -18.81
N SER A 82 36.38 -8.63 -20.06
CA SER A 82 37.52 -9.39 -20.57
C SER A 82 38.29 -8.62 -21.63
N TYR A 83 39.62 -8.61 -21.50
CA TYR A 83 40.55 -8.03 -22.49
C TYR A 83 41.25 -9.11 -23.33
N VAL A 84 40.85 -10.38 -23.19
CA VAL A 84 41.51 -11.49 -23.87
C VAL A 84 41.26 -11.41 -25.38
N GLY A 85 42.34 -11.47 -26.16
CA GLY A 85 42.28 -11.36 -27.62
C GLY A 85 41.84 -9.97 -28.12
N SER A 86 41.93 -8.95 -27.26
CA SER A 86 41.62 -7.57 -27.59
C SER A 86 42.90 -6.74 -27.83
N ARG A 87 42.73 -5.50 -28.28
CA ARG A 87 43.81 -4.51 -28.42
C ARG A 87 44.37 -4.02 -27.09
N LEU A 88 43.69 -4.36 -25.99
CA LEU A 88 44.11 -4.13 -24.60
C LEU A 88 44.60 -5.43 -23.94
N ALA A 89 44.85 -6.50 -24.70
CA ALA A 89 45.40 -7.75 -24.16
C ALA A 89 46.79 -7.59 -23.55
N ASP A 90 47.60 -6.66 -24.10
CA ASP A 90 48.85 -6.22 -23.47
C ASP A 90 48.51 -5.27 -22.31
N PRO A 91 48.86 -5.57 -21.05
CA PRO A 91 48.57 -4.71 -19.92
C PRO A 91 49.33 -3.37 -19.93
N THR A 92 50.35 -3.19 -20.78
CA THR A 92 51.05 -1.90 -20.88
C THR A 92 50.31 -0.88 -21.73
N VAL A 93 49.44 -1.30 -22.64
CA VAL A 93 48.69 -0.40 -23.54
C VAL A 93 47.45 0.13 -22.82
N LEU A 94 47.32 1.46 -22.72
CA LEU A 94 46.31 2.13 -21.87
C LEU A 94 46.25 1.46 -20.48
N ASP A 95 47.33 1.63 -19.72
CA ASP A 95 47.61 0.90 -18.47
C ASP A 95 46.66 1.27 -17.30
N GLU A 96 46.00 2.42 -17.37
CA GLU A 96 44.95 2.81 -16.44
C GLU A 96 43.58 2.45 -17.03
N ARG A 97 42.89 1.47 -16.42
CA ARG A 97 41.62 0.94 -16.91
C ARG A 97 40.59 0.95 -15.82
N GLN A 98 39.45 1.57 -16.08
CA GLN A 98 38.33 1.67 -15.16
C GLN A 98 37.04 1.35 -15.91
N VAL A 99 36.21 0.50 -15.32
CA VAL A 99 34.83 0.29 -15.74
C VAL A 99 33.98 0.68 -14.56
N TYR A 100 33.26 1.79 -14.69
CA TYR A 100 32.32 2.23 -13.67
C TYR A 100 30.94 1.71 -14.04
N VAL A 101 30.27 1.10 -13.06
CA VAL A 101 28.90 0.63 -13.14
C VAL A 101 28.05 1.56 -12.27
N PHE A 102 26.99 2.11 -12.83
CA PHE A 102 26.06 2.97 -12.12
C PHE A 102 24.64 2.39 -12.24
N GLY A 103 23.87 2.40 -11.15
CA GLY A 103 22.52 1.82 -11.08
C GLY A 103 22.45 0.44 -10.39
N THR A 104 23.06 0.28 -9.22
CA THR A 104 23.24 -1.05 -8.59
C THR A 104 22.02 -1.58 -7.81
N ASP A 105 20.87 -0.91 -7.86
CA ASP A 105 19.63 -1.41 -7.26
C ASP A 105 18.80 -2.20 -8.29
N THR A 106 17.72 -2.82 -7.85
CA THR A 106 16.81 -3.62 -8.68
C THR A 106 15.92 -2.79 -9.62
N PHE A 107 16.10 -1.47 -9.67
CA PHE A 107 15.10 -0.55 -10.23
C PHE A 107 15.67 0.54 -11.17
N THR A 108 16.99 0.72 -11.28
CA THR A 108 17.62 1.75 -12.13
C THR A 108 18.36 1.20 -13.36
N PHE A 109 18.42 1.97 -14.46
CA PHE A 109 19.09 1.57 -15.71
C PHE A 109 20.59 1.29 -15.48
N ASP A 110 21.08 0.12 -15.90
CA ASP A 110 22.51 -0.18 -15.89
C ASP A 110 23.23 0.71 -16.91
N SER A 111 24.06 1.61 -16.39
CA SER A 111 24.93 2.46 -17.20
C SER A 111 26.39 2.13 -16.90
N LEU A 112 27.17 2.01 -17.97
CA LEU A 112 28.58 1.66 -17.92
C LEU A 112 29.41 2.81 -18.46
N LEU A 113 30.47 3.17 -17.74
CA LEU A 113 31.50 4.07 -18.25
C LEU A 113 32.81 3.30 -18.39
N LEU A 114 33.18 2.99 -19.64
CA LEU A 114 34.49 2.47 -19.97
C LEU A 114 35.46 3.63 -20.06
N SER A 115 36.51 3.62 -19.23
CA SER A 115 37.55 4.65 -19.23
C SER A 115 38.93 3.99 -19.24
N PHE A 116 39.68 4.23 -20.31
CA PHE A 116 41.02 3.68 -20.50
C PHE A 116 41.98 4.82 -20.82
N SER A 117 43.06 4.98 -20.05
CA SER A 117 44.04 6.05 -20.20
C SER A 117 45.47 5.55 -20.02
N VAL A 118 46.43 6.35 -20.51
CA VAL A 118 47.86 6.13 -20.24
C VAL A 118 48.24 6.85 -18.95
N SER A 119 48.76 6.10 -17.98
CA SER A 119 49.42 6.64 -16.79
C SER A 119 50.95 6.60 -16.93
N SER A 120 51.47 5.43 -17.32
CA SER A 120 52.91 5.15 -17.43
C SER A 120 53.26 4.18 -18.56
N GLY A 121 52.23 3.61 -19.21
CA GLY A 121 52.34 2.62 -20.26
C GLY A 121 52.43 3.20 -21.66
N ASP A 122 52.01 2.40 -22.63
CA ASP A 122 52.04 2.69 -24.05
C ASP A 122 50.68 3.23 -24.54
N ASN A 123 50.73 4.09 -25.55
CA ASN A 123 49.54 4.57 -26.26
C ASN A 123 48.86 3.41 -27.00
N LEU A 124 47.56 3.53 -27.26
CA LEU A 124 46.88 2.61 -28.17
C LEU A 124 47.36 2.87 -29.61
N PRO A 125 48.01 1.90 -30.28
CA PRO A 125 48.52 2.09 -31.63
C PRO A 125 47.39 2.26 -32.64
N VAL A 126 47.66 2.84 -33.80
CA VAL A 126 46.73 2.95 -34.94
C VAL A 126 46.19 1.57 -35.35
N GLY A 127 44.90 1.47 -35.67
CA GLY A 127 44.32 0.27 -36.26
C GLY A 127 42.87 0.00 -35.90
N THR A 128 42.38 -1.18 -36.29
CA THR A 128 41.03 -1.69 -35.99
C THR A 128 41.12 -2.97 -35.16
N GLY A 129 40.24 -3.14 -34.19
CA GLY A 129 40.08 -4.43 -33.51
C GLY A 129 39.18 -4.36 -32.28
N LYS A 130 38.95 -5.51 -31.65
CA LYS A 130 38.19 -5.62 -30.40
C LYS A 130 38.97 -4.91 -29.29
N LEU A 131 38.33 -4.00 -28.56
CA LEU A 131 38.91 -3.26 -27.44
C LEU A 131 38.74 -4.03 -26.13
N CYS A 132 37.53 -4.56 -25.89
CA CYS A 132 37.19 -5.45 -24.78
C CYS A 132 35.93 -6.24 -25.10
N GLU A 133 35.61 -7.18 -24.22
CA GLU A 133 34.40 -7.98 -24.23
C GLU A 133 33.71 -7.81 -22.87
N LEU A 134 32.46 -7.35 -22.89
CA LEU A 134 31.65 -7.08 -21.70
C LEU A 134 30.72 -8.26 -21.50
N TRP A 135 30.71 -8.87 -20.32
CA TRP A 135 29.86 -9.99 -19.96
C TRP A 135 28.69 -9.52 -19.10
N PHE A 136 27.52 -10.09 -19.37
CA PHE A 136 26.24 -9.77 -18.74
C PHE A 136 25.51 -11.04 -18.32
N THR A 137 24.79 -10.95 -17.20
CA THR A 137 23.81 -11.95 -16.78
C THR A 137 22.44 -11.58 -17.35
N LEU A 138 21.75 -12.55 -17.97
CA LEU A 138 20.44 -12.38 -18.60
C LEU A 138 19.32 -12.72 -17.62
N HIS A 139 18.35 -11.81 -17.42
CA HIS A 139 17.18 -12.06 -16.56
C HIS A 139 15.83 -12.07 -17.31
N PHE A 140 15.76 -11.47 -18.50
CA PHE A 140 14.54 -11.31 -19.30
C PHE A 140 14.82 -11.60 -20.80
N GLY A 141 13.79 -11.91 -21.58
CA GLY A 141 13.89 -12.14 -23.04
C GLY A 141 13.36 -10.96 -23.85
N GLY A 142 13.82 -10.81 -25.10
CA GLY A 142 13.42 -9.72 -26.02
C GLY A 142 14.56 -8.91 -26.62
N GLU A 143 14.22 -7.80 -27.31
CA GLU A 143 15.17 -6.95 -28.04
C GLU A 143 15.84 -5.87 -27.16
N VAL A 144 17.15 -5.99 -26.90
CA VAL A 144 17.94 -5.04 -26.10
C VAL A 144 18.81 -4.14 -26.96
N LEU A 145 18.70 -2.83 -26.76
CA LEU A 145 19.57 -1.82 -27.37
C LEU A 145 20.67 -1.41 -26.39
N VAL A 146 21.93 -1.49 -26.82
CA VAL A 146 23.07 -0.89 -26.12
C VAL A 146 23.59 0.26 -26.97
N ASP A 147 23.55 1.47 -26.43
CA ASP A 147 23.92 2.71 -27.12
C ASP A 147 24.87 3.59 -26.30
N SER A 148 25.45 4.62 -26.91
CA SER A 148 26.24 5.65 -26.23
C SER A 148 25.42 6.92 -26.03
N LEU A 149 25.52 7.56 -24.87
CA LEU A 149 24.88 8.85 -24.59
C LEU A 149 25.76 10.01 -25.08
N PRO A 150 25.23 10.93 -25.93
CA PRO A 150 25.99 12.11 -26.39
C PRO A 150 26.34 13.08 -25.25
N ASP A 151 25.44 13.24 -24.28
CA ASP A 151 25.56 14.13 -23.11
C ASP A 151 25.18 13.36 -21.84
N SER A 152 25.96 12.33 -21.49
CA SER A 152 25.79 11.68 -20.18
C SER A 152 26.21 12.65 -19.06
N PRO A 153 25.46 12.76 -17.95
CA PRO A 153 25.89 13.51 -16.76
C PRO A 153 27.21 12.98 -16.15
N GLN A 154 27.73 11.86 -16.66
CA GLN A 154 28.87 11.11 -16.14
C GLN A 154 30.10 11.15 -17.09
N GLY A 155 30.00 11.77 -18.27
CA GLY A 155 31.10 11.93 -19.24
C GLY A 155 30.70 11.66 -20.69
N GLY A 156 31.25 12.41 -21.65
CA GLY A 156 30.93 12.25 -23.08
C GLY A 156 31.74 11.15 -23.77
N LEU A 157 31.22 10.61 -24.88
CA LEU A 157 31.95 9.72 -25.79
C LEU A 157 33.17 10.45 -26.36
N LEU A 158 34.37 10.00 -25.96
CA LEU A 158 35.60 10.76 -26.12
C LEU A 158 36.81 9.89 -26.45
N LEU A 159 37.54 10.25 -27.51
CA LEU A 159 38.90 9.77 -27.76
C LEU A 159 39.87 10.95 -27.61
N THR A 160 41.07 10.68 -27.11
CA THR A 160 42.13 11.69 -26.99
C THR A 160 43.41 11.20 -27.65
N ASP A 161 43.94 11.99 -28.58
CA ASP A 161 45.17 11.68 -29.31
C ASP A 161 46.44 12.05 -28.52
N THR A 162 47.60 11.69 -29.07
CA THR A 162 48.91 12.05 -28.50
C THR A 162 49.23 13.55 -28.49
N ASN A 163 48.51 14.37 -29.27
CA ASN A 163 48.61 15.83 -29.25
C ASN A 163 47.68 16.48 -28.20
N LYS A 164 46.94 15.67 -27.44
CA LYS A 164 45.93 16.08 -26.45
C LYS A 164 44.71 16.79 -27.06
N GLY A 165 44.45 16.59 -28.34
CA GLY A 165 43.17 16.90 -28.95
C GLY A 165 42.16 15.82 -28.58
N SER A 166 41.04 16.22 -27.98
CA SER A 166 39.94 15.28 -27.72
C SER A 166 38.80 15.51 -28.71
N PHE A 167 38.22 14.42 -29.20
CA PHE A 167 37.19 14.43 -30.24
C PHE A 167 36.18 13.30 -30.02
N THR A 168 35.01 13.44 -30.63
CA THR A 168 33.94 12.44 -30.55
C THR A 168 33.98 11.51 -31.78
N PRO A 169 34.21 10.20 -31.60
CA PRO A 169 34.17 9.23 -32.69
C PRO A 169 32.74 8.99 -33.19
N GLN A 170 32.61 8.37 -34.36
CA GLN A 170 31.32 7.83 -34.80
C GLN A 170 30.98 6.57 -33.99
N PHE A 171 29.77 6.52 -33.43
CA PHE A 171 29.29 5.37 -32.68
C PHE A 171 28.29 4.55 -33.50
N SER A 172 28.33 3.23 -33.36
CA SER A 172 27.30 2.32 -33.87
C SER A 172 26.80 1.45 -32.72
N SER A 173 25.52 1.64 -32.38
CA SER A 173 24.82 0.87 -31.34
C SER A 173 24.66 -0.61 -31.72
N GLY A 174 24.37 -1.42 -30.71
CA GLY A 174 24.06 -2.84 -30.88
C GLY A 174 22.61 -3.12 -30.45
N LEU A 175 21.82 -3.71 -31.35
CA LEU A 175 20.50 -4.28 -31.05
C LEU A 175 20.64 -5.80 -30.98
N PHE A 176 20.14 -6.40 -29.90
CA PHE A 176 20.33 -7.83 -29.59
C PHE A 176 18.98 -8.47 -29.29
N ASP A 177 18.73 -9.70 -29.76
CA ASP A 177 17.49 -10.43 -29.53
C ASP A 177 17.75 -11.64 -28.62
N ILE A 178 17.13 -11.67 -27.44
CA ILE A 178 17.28 -12.72 -26.42
C ILE A 178 16.09 -13.68 -26.50
N SER A 179 16.35 -14.94 -26.84
CA SER A 179 15.30 -15.98 -26.93
C SER A 179 14.81 -16.42 -25.55
N CYS A 180 13.50 -16.66 -25.40
CA CYS A 180 12.90 -17.07 -24.13
C CYS A 180 11.87 -18.20 -24.27
N ASP A 181 11.92 -19.18 -23.35
CA ASP A 181 11.20 -20.46 -23.42
C ASP A 181 10.33 -20.77 -22.17
N TYR A 182 10.04 -19.78 -21.31
CA TYR A 182 9.19 -19.95 -20.12
C TYR A 182 7.72 -19.57 -20.36
N LEU A 183 6.81 -20.16 -19.57
CA LEU A 183 5.40 -19.79 -19.52
C LEU A 183 5.25 -18.52 -18.67
N MET A 184 4.64 -17.47 -19.22
CA MET A 184 4.38 -16.23 -18.47
C MET A 184 3.43 -16.50 -17.30
N GLY A 185 3.80 -16.03 -16.11
CA GLY A 185 3.08 -16.25 -14.85
C GLY A 185 3.50 -17.50 -14.07
N ASP A 186 4.30 -18.40 -14.64
CA ASP A 186 4.85 -19.60 -13.96
C ASP A 186 6.19 -19.23 -13.30
N VAL A 187 6.11 -18.65 -12.09
CA VAL A 187 7.24 -18.09 -11.35
C VAL A 187 7.78 -19.08 -10.30
N GLY A 188 8.90 -18.74 -9.65
CA GLY A 188 9.48 -19.60 -8.62
C GLY A 188 10.18 -20.84 -9.18
N GLN A 189 9.74 -22.04 -8.78
CA GLN A 189 10.31 -23.31 -9.26
C GLN A 189 9.87 -23.67 -10.68
N GLY A 190 8.88 -22.97 -11.24
CA GLY A 190 8.47 -23.14 -12.62
C GLY A 190 7.88 -24.53 -12.90
N ASP A 191 6.76 -24.84 -12.25
CA ASP A 191 6.15 -26.17 -12.29
C ASP A 191 5.35 -26.43 -13.58
N GLY A 192 5.27 -25.42 -14.45
CA GLY A 192 4.62 -25.47 -15.75
C GLY A 192 3.14 -25.08 -15.71
N TYR A 193 2.65 -24.57 -14.58
CA TYR A 193 1.26 -24.14 -14.41
C TYR A 193 1.21 -22.75 -13.77
N VAL A 194 0.46 -21.82 -14.39
CA VAL A 194 0.14 -20.53 -13.77
C VAL A 194 -1.01 -20.73 -12.77
N ASN A 195 -0.73 -20.60 -11.47
CA ASN A 195 -1.66 -20.91 -10.39
C ASN A 195 -1.40 -20.12 -9.09
N VAL A 196 -2.17 -20.38 -8.04
CA VAL A 196 -2.08 -19.64 -6.75
C VAL A 196 -0.69 -19.74 -6.10
N ALA A 197 0.08 -20.81 -6.36
CA ALA A 197 1.45 -20.90 -5.87
C ALA A 197 2.37 -19.81 -6.45
N ASP A 198 2.09 -19.36 -7.67
CA ASP A 198 2.81 -18.27 -8.34
C ASP A 198 2.47 -16.92 -7.70
N ILE A 199 1.20 -16.70 -7.35
CA ILE A 199 0.74 -15.51 -6.61
C ILE A 199 1.50 -15.40 -5.29
N ILE A 200 1.53 -16.50 -4.52
CA ILE A 200 2.22 -16.54 -3.23
C ILE A 200 3.72 -16.28 -3.40
N THR A 201 4.31 -16.69 -4.53
CA THR A 201 5.72 -16.48 -4.82
C THR A 201 6.02 -15.02 -5.15
N LEU A 202 5.25 -14.38 -6.03
CA LEU A 202 5.38 -12.94 -6.31
C LEU A 202 5.05 -12.09 -5.08
N GLN A 203 4.01 -12.43 -4.33
CA GLN A 203 3.67 -11.75 -3.07
C GLN A 203 4.83 -11.84 -2.07
N LYS A 204 5.48 -13.00 -1.94
CA LYS A 204 6.65 -13.14 -1.06
C LYS A 204 7.83 -12.28 -1.51
N LEU A 205 8.07 -12.20 -2.81
CA LEU A 205 9.09 -11.30 -3.35
C LEU A 205 8.80 -9.84 -2.96
N TYR A 206 7.57 -9.36 -3.20
CA TYR A 206 7.22 -7.95 -3.00
C TYR A 206 7.08 -7.54 -1.53
N PHE A 207 6.53 -8.39 -0.68
CA PHE A 207 6.25 -8.02 0.72
C PHE A 207 7.35 -8.43 1.70
N TYR A 208 8.22 -9.38 1.33
CA TYR A 208 9.26 -9.90 2.22
C TYR A 208 10.69 -9.79 1.67
N ASP A 209 10.85 -9.19 0.48
CA ASP A 209 12.15 -8.80 -0.10
C ASP A 209 13.14 -9.99 -0.18
N ASP A 210 12.63 -11.16 -0.57
CA ASP A 210 13.41 -12.41 -0.69
C ASP A 210 13.70 -12.73 -2.18
N PRO A 211 14.78 -12.16 -2.76
CA PRO A 211 15.13 -12.35 -4.18
C PRO A 211 15.60 -13.78 -4.50
N GLY A 212 15.84 -14.62 -3.48
CA GLY A 212 16.24 -16.02 -3.66
C GLY A 212 15.14 -16.91 -4.25
N LEU A 213 13.90 -16.40 -4.30
CA LEU A 213 12.73 -17.14 -4.77
C LEU A 213 12.59 -17.22 -6.30
N LEU A 214 13.29 -16.37 -7.05
CA LEU A 214 13.14 -16.26 -8.51
C LEU A 214 14.36 -16.70 -9.32
N TYR A 215 15.29 -17.44 -8.71
CA TYR A 215 16.70 -17.59 -9.14
C TYR A 215 16.97 -17.73 -10.65
N ASP A 216 16.06 -18.32 -11.44
CA ASP A 216 16.23 -18.50 -12.89
C ASP A 216 15.04 -18.03 -13.78
N ARG A 217 14.01 -17.38 -13.22
CA ARG A 217 12.74 -17.08 -13.94
C ARG A 217 12.14 -15.70 -13.67
N TRP A 218 12.99 -14.70 -13.50
CA TRP A 218 12.59 -13.30 -13.30
C TRP A 218 11.67 -12.79 -14.41
N GLY A 219 11.99 -13.08 -15.67
CA GLY A 219 11.15 -12.66 -16.80
C GLY A 219 9.80 -13.34 -16.92
N ALA A 220 9.56 -14.49 -16.27
CA ALA A 220 8.23 -15.09 -16.24
C ALA A 220 7.25 -14.29 -15.36
N GLY A 221 7.78 -13.48 -14.44
CA GLY A 221 7.00 -12.67 -13.51
C GLY A 221 6.59 -11.30 -14.03
N ASP A 222 7.07 -10.84 -15.18
CA ASP A 222 6.66 -9.56 -15.80
C ASP A 222 5.47 -9.82 -16.74
N LEU A 223 4.27 -9.99 -16.16
CA LEU A 223 3.10 -10.44 -16.90
C LEU A 223 2.49 -9.36 -17.81
N ASN A 224 2.80 -8.09 -17.54
CA ASN A 224 2.31 -6.95 -18.33
C ASN A 224 3.32 -6.49 -19.39
N CYS A 225 4.54 -7.06 -19.39
CA CYS A 225 5.64 -6.79 -20.32
C CYS A 225 6.09 -5.33 -20.36
N ASP A 226 5.93 -4.62 -19.24
CA ASP A 226 6.37 -3.23 -19.07
C ASP A 226 7.84 -3.11 -18.63
N ARG A 227 8.53 -4.25 -18.54
CA ARG A 227 9.94 -4.40 -18.19
C ARG A 227 10.24 -4.06 -16.74
N ARG A 228 9.22 -4.07 -15.88
CA ARG A 228 9.36 -3.96 -14.43
C ARG A 228 8.71 -5.20 -13.82
N LEU A 229 9.33 -5.68 -12.76
CA LEU A 229 8.76 -6.73 -11.93
C LEU A 229 8.28 -6.04 -10.66
N ASP A 230 7.01 -5.68 -10.61
CA ASP A 230 6.41 -4.97 -9.47
C ASP A 230 4.98 -5.44 -9.16
N MET A 231 4.32 -4.75 -8.21
CA MET A 231 3.00 -5.13 -7.73
C MET A 231 1.95 -5.18 -8.84
N ARG A 232 2.17 -4.51 -9.97
CA ARG A 232 1.30 -4.58 -11.15
C ARG A 232 1.31 -5.97 -11.77
N ASP A 233 2.43 -6.66 -11.74
CA ASP A 233 2.50 -8.05 -12.22
C ASP A 233 1.77 -9.03 -11.30
N LEU A 234 1.75 -8.76 -9.99
CA LEU A 234 0.95 -9.55 -9.05
C LEU A 234 -0.55 -9.42 -9.37
N ILE A 235 -1.01 -8.20 -9.69
CA ILE A 235 -2.39 -7.94 -10.09
C ILE A 235 -2.69 -8.61 -11.45
N TYR A 236 -1.79 -8.51 -12.43
CA TYR A 236 -1.96 -9.20 -13.71
C TYR A 236 -1.99 -10.71 -13.55
N LEU A 237 -1.18 -11.27 -12.65
CA LEU A 237 -1.18 -12.70 -12.36
C LEU A 237 -2.52 -13.17 -11.77
N TRP A 238 -3.12 -12.36 -10.89
CA TRP A 238 -4.50 -12.55 -10.45
C TRP A 238 -5.45 -12.58 -11.65
N ASP A 239 -5.47 -11.54 -12.48
CA ASP A 239 -6.38 -11.45 -13.62
C ASP A 239 -6.22 -12.61 -14.62
N VAL A 240 -4.99 -13.11 -14.82
CA VAL A 240 -4.71 -14.27 -15.67
C VAL A 240 -5.25 -15.56 -15.08
N ILE A 241 -5.13 -15.77 -13.76
CA ILE A 241 -5.66 -16.96 -13.09
C ILE A 241 -7.21 -17.00 -13.11
N PHE A 242 -7.85 -15.83 -13.12
CA PHE A 242 -9.31 -15.70 -13.18
C PHE A 242 -9.88 -15.52 -14.59
N ASP A 243 -9.07 -15.73 -15.64
CA ASP A 243 -9.47 -15.57 -17.06
C ASP A 243 -9.99 -14.15 -17.41
N ILE A 244 -9.58 -13.14 -16.65
CA ILE A 244 -9.93 -11.72 -16.83
C ILE A 244 -8.98 -11.06 -17.84
N ALA A 245 -7.70 -11.44 -17.82
CA ALA A 245 -6.67 -10.96 -18.74
C ALA A 245 -5.92 -12.11 -19.42
N GLN A 246 -5.17 -11.79 -20.46
CA GLN A 246 -4.20 -12.71 -21.07
C GLN A 246 -2.80 -12.19 -20.76
N PRO A 247 -1.87 -13.06 -20.31
CA PRO A 247 -0.50 -12.65 -20.10
C PRO A 247 0.12 -12.25 -21.45
N CYS A 248 1.08 -11.34 -21.43
CA CYS A 248 1.83 -11.01 -22.63
C CYS A 248 2.57 -12.24 -23.18
N THR A 249 3.09 -12.14 -24.39
CA THR A 249 3.98 -13.17 -24.94
C THR A 249 5.42 -12.89 -24.53
N CYS A 250 6.17 -13.96 -24.24
CA CYS A 250 7.57 -13.79 -23.90
C CYS A 250 8.35 -13.09 -25.03
N GLY A 251 9.17 -12.09 -24.70
CA GLY A 251 9.95 -11.30 -25.64
C GLY A 251 9.16 -10.22 -26.39
N THR A 252 7.84 -10.11 -26.20
CA THR A 252 7.12 -8.92 -26.67
C THR A 252 7.29 -7.78 -25.68
N ILE A 253 7.71 -6.63 -26.20
CA ILE A 253 7.64 -5.38 -25.46
C ILE A 253 6.21 -4.88 -25.61
N ASN A 254 5.47 -4.80 -24.52
CA ASN A 254 4.36 -3.86 -24.46
C ASN A 254 5.01 -2.54 -24.01
N PRO A 255 5.29 -1.58 -24.91
CA PRO A 255 5.49 -0.22 -24.43
C PRO A 255 4.26 0.12 -23.59
N PRO A 256 4.44 0.78 -22.42
CA PRO A 256 3.47 0.83 -21.32
C PRO A 256 2.07 1.11 -21.85
N PHE A 257 1.27 0.09 -22.15
CA PHE A 257 0.03 0.22 -22.92
C PHE A 257 -0.01 1.40 -23.93
N TYR A 258 1.01 1.55 -24.79
CA TYR A 258 1.06 2.66 -25.75
C TYR A 258 1.51 2.24 -27.15
N ASP A 259 0.55 1.67 -27.88
CA ASP A 259 0.35 1.98 -29.30
C ASP A 259 -1.06 1.50 -29.72
N ASP A 260 -2.10 2.14 -29.16
CA ASP A 260 -3.27 2.45 -29.99
C ASP A 260 -3.24 3.95 -30.29
N PRO A 261 -2.71 4.37 -31.45
CA PRO A 261 -2.90 5.73 -31.94
C PRO A 261 -4.39 5.91 -32.26
N GLY A 262 -5.20 6.14 -31.21
CA GLY A 262 -6.64 6.11 -31.32
C GLY A 262 -7.43 6.08 -30.01
N LEU A 263 -6.83 5.68 -28.87
CA LEU A 263 -7.55 5.74 -27.60
C LEU A 263 -7.52 7.18 -27.06
N PRO A 264 -8.68 7.83 -26.90
CA PRO A 264 -8.73 9.16 -26.33
C PRO A 264 -8.24 9.12 -24.88
N ASP A 265 -7.50 10.15 -24.45
CA ASP A 265 -7.20 10.39 -23.04
C ASP A 265 -8.45 10.15 -22.19
N THR A 266 -8.32 9.26 -21.22
CA THR A 266 -9.45 8.70 -20.50
C THR A 266 -9.29 8.86 -19.00
N ILE A 267 -10.34 9.34 -18.35
CA ILE A 267 -10.50 9.31 -16.91
C ILE A 267 -11.44 8.16 -16.56
N TRP A 268 -11.07 7.35 -15.57
CA TRP A 268 -11.93 6.29 -15.05
C TRP A 268 -12.07 6.40 -13.54
N VAL A 269 -13.23 5.98 -13.03
CA VAL A 269 -13.47 5.76 -11.59
C VAL A 269 -13.83 4.30 -11.42
N GLU A 270 -13.26 3.65 -10.42
CA GLU A 270 -13.54 2.26 -10.11
C GLU A 270 -15.02 2.05 -9.78
N SER A 271 -15.57 0.91 -10.20
CA SER A 271 -16.92 0.51 -9.79
C SER A 271 -16.78 -0.38 -8.58
N GLU A 272 -17.37 0.02 -7.47
CA GLU A 272 -17.21 -0.66 -6.19
C GLU A 272 -18.53 -1.00 -5.53
N THR A 273 -18.49 -2.00 -4.64
CA THR A 273 -19.59 -2.30 -3.72
C THR A 273 -19.20 -1.89 -2.31
N LEU A 274 -19.90 -0.91 -1.76
CA LEU A 274 -19.65 -0.36 -0.43
C LEU A 274 -20.75 -0.75 0.55
N ILE A 275 -20.46 -0.63 1.85
CA ILE A 275 -21.41 -0.84 2.94
C ILE A 275 -21.68 0.49 3.65
N VAL A 276 -22.93 0.72 4.03
CA VAL A 276 -23.31 1.92 4.82
C VAL A 276 -22.48 2.02 6.11
N GLY A 277 -21.87 3.17 6.35
CA GLY A 277 -21.10 3.47 7.55
C GLY A 277 -19.65 3.00 7.52
N ILE A 278 -19.24 2.22 6.51
CA ILE A 278 -17.85 1.75 6.35
C ILE A 278 -17.11 2.68 5.38
N SER A 279 -15.94 3.15 5.79
CA SER A 279 -15.06 3.97 4.97
C SER A 279 -14.24 3.09 4.03
N SER A 280 -14.31 3.33 2.72
CA SER A 280 -13.60 2.51 1.72
C SER A 280 -13.00 3.37 0.62
N PRO A 281 -11.80 3.02 0.10
CA PRO A 281 -11.18 3.76 -0.98
C PRO A 281 -11.91 3.50 -2.31
N ILE A 282 -12.16 4.54 -3.10
CA ILE A 282 -12.57 4.41 -4.51
C ILE A 282 -11.48 5.02 -5.37
N CYS A 283 -10.83 4.21 -6.20
CA CYS A 283 -9.73 4.67 -7.02
C CYS A 283 -10.22 5.41 -8.29
N ILE A 284 -9.59 6.55 -8.54
CA ILE A 284 -9.77 7.39 -9.72
C ILE A 284 -8.47 7.29 -10.51
N GLY A 285 -8.54 6.92 -11.79
CA GLY A 285 -7.36 6.77 -12.62
C GLY A 285 -7.42 7.48 -13.96
N VAL A 286 -6.26 7.53 -14.59
CA VAL A 286 -6.02 8.21 -15.86
C VAL A 286 -5.36 7.23 -16.82
N ILE A 287 -5.76 7.31 -18.09
CA ILE A 287 -5.11 6.71 -19.24
C ILE A 287 -4.72 7.87 -20.15
N ASN A 288 -3.42 8.11 -20.33
CA ASN A 288 -2.90 9.26 -21.08
C ASN A 288 -1.83 8.87 -22.09
N ASP A 289 -1.96 9.33 -23.33
CA ASP A 289 -1.11 8.93 -24.47
C ASP A 289 0.16 9.74 -24.68
N GLU A 290 0.20 10.89 -24.05
CA GLU A 290 1.36 11.76 -23.96
C GLU A 290 1.61 12.18 -22.50
N PRO A 291 2.82 12.66 -22.16
CA PRO A 291 3.09 13.16 -20.82
C PRO A 291 2.13 14.28 -20.39
N VAL A 292 1.58 14.17 -19.18
CA VAL A 292 0.64 15.15 -18.61
C VAL A 292 1.36 16.07 -17.62
N ASN A 293 1.34 17.37 -17.92
CA ASN A 293 1.92 18.47 -17.15
C ASN A 293 0.95 19.13 -16.16
N GLY A 294 -0.31 18.75 -16.17
CA GLY A 294 -1.30 19.31 -15.27
C GLY A 294 -2.65 18.65 -15.44
N MET A 295 -3.44 18.65 -14.38
CA MET A 295 -4.79 18.12 -14.40
C MET A 295 -5.71 19.00 -13.58
N ALA A 296 -6.95 19.13 -14.03
CA ALA A 296 -8.04 19.69 -13.25
C ALA A 296 -9.26 18.81 -13.52
N LEU A 297 -9.67 18.02 -12.53
CA LEU A 297 -10.76 17.07 -12.61
C LEU A 297 -11.78 17.41 -11.53
N ALA A 298 -13.01 17.71 -11.96
CA ALA A 298 -14.15 17.88 -11.07
C ALA A 298 -15.11 16.70 -11.29
N LEU A 299 -15.21 15.85 -10.28
CA LEU A 299 -16.11 14.70 -10.26
C LEU A 299 -17.32 15.05 -9.41
N GLU A 300 -18.50 14.86 -9.97
CA GLU A 300 -19.76 14.89 -9.24
C GLU A 300 -20.36 13.49 -9.24
N TRP A 301 -21.02 13.09 -8.16
CA TRP A 301 -21.82 11.87 -8.15
C TRP A 301 -23.31 12.20 -8.04
N ASP A 302 -24.13 11.34 -8.62
CA ASP A 302 -25.59 11.46 -8.60
C ASP A 302 -26.18 10.06 -8.43
N GLY A 303 -27.29 9.95 -7.71
CA GLY A 303 -27.88 8.66 -7.37
C GLY A 303 -28.74 8.66 -6.11
N SER A 304 -29.09 7.47 -5.65
CA SER A 304 -29.89 7.28 -4.43
C SER A 304 -29.04 7.04 -3.19
N ALA A 305 -27.75 6.70 -3.35
CA ALA A 305 -26.81 6.61 -2.24
C ALA A 305 -26.24 7.99 -1.92
N VAL A 306 -26.17 8.32 -0.62
CA VAL A 306 -25.46 9.50 -0.13
C VAL A 306 -24.05 9.06 0.24
N LEU A 307 -23.04 9.67 -0.39
CA LEU A 307 -21.63 9.41 -0.11
C LEU A 307 -21.03 10.62 0.61
N GLU A 308 -20.35 10.40 1.72
CA GLU A 308 -19.51 11.40 2.37
C GLU A 308 -18.05 11.02 2.14
N TRP A 309 -17.15 11.99 1.97
CA TRP A 309 -15.73 11.72 1.80
C TRP A 309 -14.91 12.55 2.78
N ASP A 310 -13.81 11.99 3.26
CA ASP A 310 -12.91 12.64 4.21
C ASP A 310 -11.53 12.87 3.58
N TRP A 311 -10.94 14.02 3.87
CA TRP A 311 -9.61 14.43 3.44
C TRP A 311 -8.50 13.95 4.39
N GLU A 312 -8.85 13.52 5.62
CA GLU A 312 -7.87 13.08 6.63
C GLU A 312 -7.25 11.71 6.33
N THR A 313 -7.87 10.92 5.46
CA THR A 313 -7.23 9.73 4.88
C THR A 313 -6.34 10.17 3.73
N TYR A 314 -5.02 10.02 3.92
CA TYR A 314 -4.03 10.26 2.88
C TYR A 314 -4.52 9.62 1.58
N PRO A 315 -4.65 10.38 0.47
CA PRO A 315 -4.88 9.75 -0.82
C PRO A 315 -3.75 8.74 -1.00
N ILE A 316 -4.10 7.47 -1.20
CA ILE A 316 -3.13 6.50 -1.67
C ILE A 316 -2.83 6.96 -3.09
N PHE A 317 -1.81 7.80 -3.21
CA PHE A 317 -1.17 8.08 -4.47
C PHE A 317 -0.42 6.80 -4.82
N THR A 318 -0.60 6.33 -6.05
CA THR A 318 0.23 5.25 -6.57
C THR A 318 1.67 5.73 -6.68
N ASP A 319 2.62 4.79 -6.76
CA ASP A 319 4.07 5.03 -6.89
C ASP A 319 4.43 5.97 -8.08
N ARG A 320 3.49 6.21 -9.00
CA ARG A 320 3.57 7.14 -10.13
C ARG A 320 3.42 8.62 -9.71
N ILE A 321 2.95 8.90 -8.49
CA ILE A 321 2.58 10.25 -8.00
C ILE A 321 3.28 10.64 -6.69
N ASP A 322 3.94 9.70 -6.00
CA ASP A 322 4.69 10.00 -4.77
C ASP A 322 5.82 11.04 -4.95
N ASP A 323 6.19 11.37 -6.20
CA ASP A 323 7.13 12.43 -6.56
C ASP A 323 6.48 13.74 -7.10
N ILE A 324 5.15 13.91 -7.01
CA ILE A 324 4.42 15.09 -7.53
C ILE A 324 3.87 15.98 -6.38
N PRO A 325 4.67 16.91 -5.84
CA PRO A 325 4.37 17.67 -4.61
C PRO A 325 3.26 18.75 -4.72
N TRP A 326 2.44 18.75 -5.78
CA TRP A 326 1.47 19.84 -6.07
C TRP A 326 0.05 19.40 -6.40
N ILE A 327 -0.28 18.10 -6.37
CA ILE A 327 -1.67 17.67 -6.53
C ILE A 327 -2.42 17.94 -5.22
N TYR A 328 -3.45 18.78 -5.30
CA TYR A 328 -4.31 19.12 -4.18
C TYR A 328 -5.72 18.59 -4.44
N ALA A 329 -6.28 17.89 -3.45
CA ALA A 329 -7.71 17.63 -3.37
C ALA A 329 -8.33 18.69 -2.46
N ASP A 330 -9.44 19.32 -2.87
CA ASP A 330 -10.09 20.37 -2.08
C ASP A 330 -11.61 20.18 -2.05
N LEU A 331 -12.18 20.40 -0.86
CA LEU A 331 -13.61 20.51 -0.59
C LEU A 331 -13.95 22.00 -0.57
N ASP A 332 -14.22 22.60 -1.73
CA ASP A 332 -14.67 23.99 -1.71
C ASP A 332 -16.12 24.09 -1.22
N HIS A 333 -16.27 24.26 0.10
CA HIS A 333 -17.52 24.60 0.79
C HIS A 333 -17.95 26.06 0.51
N SER A 334 -17.24 26.82 -0.35
CA SER A 334 -17.61 28.21 -0.61
C SER A 334 -18.86 28.32 -1.50
N ASP A 335 -19.90 28.90 -0.89
CA ASP A 335 -21.12 29.50 -1.45
C ASP A 335 -21.50 29.11 -2.90
N GLY A 336 -21.97 27.87 -3.11
CA GLY A 336 -22.78 27.50 -4.28
C GLY A 336 -22.39 26.25 -5.07
N VAL A 337 -21.40 25.47 -4.62
CA VAL A 337 -21.01 24.18 -5.22
C VAL A 337 -21.85 23.04 -4.60
N ASN A 338 -22.17 22.01 -5.38
CA ASN A 338 -22.91 20.83 -4.90
C ASN A 338 -22.05 20.08 -3.85
N PRO A 339 -22.57 19.75 -2.64
CA PRO A 339 -21.86 18.93 -1.66
C PRO A 339 -21.38 17.58 -2.22
N ASP A 340 -21.99 17.11 -3.31
CA ASP A 340 -21.62 15.88 -4.02
C ASP A 340 -20.50 16.09 -5.07
N THR A 341 -19.52 16.95 -4.78
CA THR A 341 -18.42 17.25 -5.72
C THR A 341 -17.05 17.02 -5.10
N PHE A 342 -16.22 16.25 -5.78
CA PHE A 342 -14.79 16.04 -5.51
C PHE A 342 -13.95 16.76 -6.56
N LEU A 343 -13.05 17.65 -6.11
CA LEU A 343 -12.14 18.37 -7.00
C LEU A 343 -10.70 17.88 -6.78
N LEU A 344 -10.10 17.42 -7.87
CA LEU A 344 -8.69 17.08 -7.95
C LEU A 344 -8.02 18.04 -8.93
N TYR A 345 -7.04 18.83 -8.48
CA TYR A 345 -6.34 19.75 -9.36
C TYR A 345 -4.87 19.85 -9.04
N GLY A 346 -4.10 20.21 -10.07
CA GLY A 346 -2.70 20.46 -9.94
C GLY A 346 -2.05 20.87 -11.27
N PHE A 347 -1.03 21.73 -11.20
CA PHE A 347 -0.24 22.15 -12.35
C PHE A 347 1.26 22.10 -12.03
N MET A 348 2.08 21.68 -13.01
CA MET A 348 3.53 21.71 -12.91
C MET A 348 4.07 23.10 -12.56
N THR A 349 5.10 23.13 -11.73
CA THR A 349 6.03 24.27 -11.63
C THR A 349 7.35 23.89 -12.32
N SER A 350 8.34 24.78 -12.41
CA SER A 350 9.57 24.51 -13.20
C SER A 350 10.40 23.31 -12.76
N ASP A 351 10.10 22.72 -11.59
CA ASP A 351 10.95 21.75 -10.91
C ASP A 351 10.29 20.36 -10.75
N THR A 352 9.21 20.07 -11.50
CA THR A 352 8.42 18.82 -11.35
C THR A 352 8.46 17.93 -12.59
N ILE A 353 8.32 16.61 -12.40
CA ILE A 353 8.33 15.59 -13.46
C ILE A 353 6.89 15.38 -13.98
N PRO A 354 6.65 15.34 -15.30
CA PRO A 354 5.32 15.09 -15.84
C PRO A 354 4.85 13.65 -15.61
N LEU A 355 3.54 13.46 -15.50
CA LEU A 355 2.95 12.12 -15.45
C LEU A 355 3.25 11.46 -16.80
N SER A 356 4.07 10.40 -16.79
CA SER A 356 4.44 9.66 -18.01
C SER A 356 3.20 9.13 -18.74
N PRO A 357 3.25 8.70 -20.00
CA PRO A 357 2.14 7.96 -20.62
C PRO A 357 1.82 6.65 -19.88
N GLY A 358 0.55 6.26 -19.80
CA GLY A 358 0.13 4.98 -19.21
C GLY A 358 -1.26 4.98 -18.56
N ARG A 359 -1.74 3.81 -18.14
CA ARG A 359 -2.95 3.63 -17.30
C ARG A 359 -2.56 3.43 -15.85
N ASP A 360 -3.04 4.28 -14.94
CA ASP A 360 -2.84 4.08 -13.50
C ASP A 360 -3.91 4.81 -12.66
N ALA A 361 -4.06 4.41 -11.40
CA ALA A 361 -4.82 5.19 -10.42
C ALA A 361 -4.03 6.45 -10.03
N VAL A 362 -4.70 7.58 -9.94
CA VAL A 362 -4.14 8.89 -9.60
C VAL A 362 -4.41 9.24 -8.14
N CYS A 363 -5.55 8.82 -7.61
CA CYS A 363 -5.83 8.88 -6.17
C CYS A 363 -6.94 7.90 -5.81
N CYS A 364 -6.96 7.47 -4.56
CA CYS A 364 -8.04 6.65 -4.01
C CYS A 364 -8.64 7.33 -2.76
N PRO A 365 -9.47 8.38 -2.94
CA PRO A 365 -10.20 8.98 -1.82
C PRO A 365 -11.10 7.97 -1.12
N HIS A 366 -11.19 8.07 0.20
CA HIS A 366 -12.10 7.24 0.98
C HIS A 366 -13.49 7.86 1.01
N PHE A 367 -14.50 7.02 0.76
CA PHE A 367 -15.90 7.37 0.86
C PHE A 367 -16.57 6.54 1.95
N THR A 368 -17.36 7.20 2.79
CA THR A 368 -18.23 6.61 3.80
C THR A 368 -19.68 6.79 3.35
N PRO A 369 -20.36 5.71 2.90
CA PRO A 369 -21.74 5.81 2.50
C PRO A 369 -22.68 6.03 3.68
N GLN A 370 -23.59 7.01 3.57
CA GLN A 370 -24.57 7.35 4.61
C GLN A 370 -25.93 6.67 4.39
N SER A 371 -26.20 6.17 3.18
CA SER A 371 -27.44 5.47 2.87
C SER A 371 -27.26 4.46 1.73
N PRO A 372 -28.02 3.34 1.76
CA PRO A 372 -27.95 2.34 0.70
C PRO A 372 -28.51 2.90 -0.62
N GLY A 373 -28.08 2.34 -1.75
CA GLY A 373 -28.47 2.80 -3.06
C GLY A 373 -27.39 2.65 -4.11
N THR A 374 -27.47 3.46 -5.16
CA THR A 374 -26.42 3.53 -6.19
C THR A 374 -25.95 4.96 -6.33
N ALA A 375 -24.67 5.16 -6.63
CA ALA A 375 -24.11 6.42 -7.06
C ALA A 375 -23.32 6.24 -8.35
N THR A 376 -23.49 7.14 -9.30
CA THR A 376 -22.73 7.14 -10.55
C THR A 376 -21.92 8.43 -10.64
N PHE A 377 -20.61 8.30 -10.82
CA PHE A 377 -19.73 9.45 -11.01
C PHE A 377 -19.86 10.03 -12.42
N ARG A 378 -19.66 11.34 -12.53
CA ARG A 378 -19.59 12.09 -13.80
C ARG A 378 -18.58 13.24 -13.71
N LEU A 379 -17.94 13.56 -14.83
CA LEU A 379 -17.15 14.79 -14.94
C LEU A 379 -18.05 16.01 -15.09
N VAL A 380 -17.72 17.08 -14.37
CA VAL A 380 -18.41 18.37 -14.46
C VAL A 380 -17.43 19.52 -14.75
N SER A 381 -17.99 20.67 -15.11
CA SER A 381 -17.25 21.92 -15.27
C SER A 381 -17.30 22.74 -13.96
N TRP A 382 -16.16 23.24 -13.50
CA TRP A 382 -16.05 24.02 -12.26
C TRP A 382 -15.90 25.51 -12.52
N VAL A 383 -16.55 26.34 -11.70
CA VAL A 383 -16.77 27.78 -11.97
C VAL A 383 -15.48 28.59 -12.01
N ASN A 384 -14.43 28.15 -11.29
CA ASN A 384 -13.15 28.85 -11.18
C ASN A 384 -11.98 28.21 -11.97
N ALA A 385 -12.06 26.93 -12.39
CA ALA A 385 -11.04 26.26 -13.23
C ALA A 385 -11.48 25.92 -14.66
N GLY A 386 -12.77 26.00 -15.00
CA GLY A 386 -13.27 25.66 -16.33
C GLY A 386 -13.69 24.20 -16.49
N GLN A 387 -13.58 23.64 -17.70
CA GLN A 387 -13.89 22.22 -17.95
C GLN A 387 -12.82 21.32 -17.34
N SER A 388 -13.23 20.12 -16.89
CA SER A 388 -12.29 19.07 -16.51
C SER A 388 -11.35 18.76 -17.68
N MET A 389 -10.04 18.71 -17.43
CA MET A 389 -9.02 18.65 -18.48
C MET A 389 -7.69 18.05 -17.99
N LEU A 390 -6.97 17.44 -18.94
CA LEU A 390 -5.53 17.17 -18.83
C LEU A 390 -4.78 18.20 -19.68
N VAL A 391 -3.60 18.62 -19.21
CA VAL A 391 -2.70 19.57 -19.87
C VAL A 391 -1.43 18.83 -20.27
N THR A 392 -1.13 18.77 -21.56
CA THR A 392 0.11 18.15 -22.08
C THR A 392 1.28 19.14 -22.14
N GLU A 393 2.48 18.67 -22.52
CA GLU A 393 3.68 19.50 -22.67
C GLU A 393 3.52 20.70 -23.61
N ASP A 394 2.69 20.56 -24.64
CA ASP A 394 2.39 21.65 -25.59
C ASP A 394 1.36 22.67 -25.06
N HIS A 395 0.94 22.54 -23.79
CA HIS A 395 -0.14 23.30 -23.16
C HIS A 395 -1.50 23.19 -23.89
N ALA A 396 -1.71 22.10 -24.61
CA ALA A 396 -3.00 21.80 -25.23
C ALA A 396 -3.94 21.13 -24.22
N ALA A 397 -5.19 21.59 -24.16
CA ALA A 397 -6.27 20.94 -23.45
C ALA A 397 -6.76 19.73 -24.26
N VAL A 398 -6.68 18.52 -23.72
CA VAL A 398 -7.15 17.32 -24.43
C VAL A 398 -8.64 17.04 -24.16
N LEU A 399 -9.34 16.52 -25.17
CA LEU A 399 -10.72 16.06 -25.06
C LEU A 399 -10.77 14.72 -24.30
N LEU A 400 -11.33 14.73 -23.10
CA LEU A 400 -11.39 13.55 -22.24
C LEU A 400 -12.56 12.64 -22.59
N THR A 401 -12.28 11.34 -22.64
CA THR A 401 -13.30 10.29 -22.47
C THR A 401 -13.41 9.95 -20.99
N PHE A 402 -14.63 9.67 -20.53
CA PHE A 402 -14.87 9.36 -19.12
C PHE A 402 -15.63 8.04 -18.98
N TYR A 403 -15.06 7.12 -18.21
CA TYR A 403 -15.75 5.92 -17.74
C TYR A 403 -16.12 6.13 -16.28
N GLY A 404 -17.39 6.44 -16.04
CA GLY A 404 -17.92 6.60 -14.69
C GLY A 404 -18.01 5.27 -13.97
N GLY A 405 -17.45 5.23 -12.77
CA GLY A 405 -17.64 4.15 -11.81
C GLY A 405 -19.07 4.13 -11.31
N ASN A 406 -19.65 2.94 -11.22
CA ASN A 406 -20.93 2.72 -10.55
C ASN A 406 -20.65 2.17 -9.15
N ILE A 407 -21.07 2.92 -8.14
CA ILE A 407 -21.00 2.49 -6.75
C ILE A 407 -22.34 1.89 -6.38
N THR A 408 -22.30 0.66 -5.86
CA THR A 408 -23.46 0.03 -5.23
C THR A 408 -23.25 0.06 -3.73
N VAL A 409 -24.15 0.69 -2.99
CA VAL A 409 -24.09 0.75 -1.53
C VAL A 409 -25.13 -0.22 -0.96
N LEU A 410 -24.63 -1.25 -0.29
CA LEU A 410 -25.43 -2.23 0.42
C LEU A 410 -25.76 -1.73 1.84
N PRO A 411 -26.94 -2.07 2.39
CA PRO A 411 -27.23 -1.81 3.79
C PRO A 411 -26.24 -2.55 4.68
N TYR A 412 -25.87 -1.93 5.80
CA TYR A 412 -25.12 -2.63 6.85
C TYR A 412 -26.10 -3.31 7.79
N LEU A 413 -26.02 -4.63 7.88
CA LEU A 413 -26.70 -5.42 8.88
C LEU A 413 -25.71 -6.47 9.40
N PRO A 414 -25.22 -6.32 10.65
CA PRO A 414 -24.32 -7.31 11.25
C PRO A 414 -24.90 -8.72 11.18
N GLY A 415 -24.10 -9.66 10.68
CA GLY A 415 -24.52 -11.05 10.52
C GLY A 415 -25.34 -11.35 9.26
N ASP A 416 -25.47 -10.41 8.33
CA ASP A 416 -26.07 -10.57 7.00
C ASP A 416 -24.99 -10.46 5.88
N PRO A 417 -24.02 -11.38 5.83
CA PRO A 417 -22.96 -11.42 4.82
C PRO A 417 -23.50 -11.60 3.39
N ASN A 418 -24.71 -12.14 3.22
CA ASN A 418 -25.31 -12.32 1.92
C ASN A 418 -26.06 -11.05 1.42
N HIS A 419 -26.26 -10.08 2.32
CA HIS A 419 -26.86 -8.77 2.10
C HIS A 419 -28.31 -8.81 1.56
N ASP A 420 -29.10 -9.82 1.96
CA ASP A 420 -30.52 -9.91 1.62
C ASP A 420 -31.44 -9.15 2.59
N GLY A 421 -30.87 -8.57 3.64
CA GLY A 421 -31.53 -7.80 4.69
C GLY A 421 -32.11 -8.67 5.81
N ILE A 422 -31.81 -9.96 5.85
CA ILE A 422 -32.37 -10.92 6.82
C ILE A 422 -31.26 -11.82 7.36
N VAL A 423 -30.95 -11.69 8.65
CA VAL A 423 -30.04 -12.63 9.32
C VAL A 423 -30.73 -13.99 9.51
N ASP A 424 -30.38 -14.98 8.69
CA ASP A 424 -30.89 -16.35 8.73
C ASP A 424 -29.85 -17.45 8.41
N ILE A 425 -30.29 -18.68 8.16
CA ILE A 425 -29.40 -19.82 7.89
C ILE A 425 -28.59 -19.64 6.59
N ALA A 426 -29.07 -18.86 5.63
CA ALA A 426 -28.36 -18.56 4.39
C ALA A 426 -27.06 -17.81 4.66
N ASP A 427 -27.00 -16.97 5.69
CA ASP A 427 -25.79 -16.25 6.12
C ASP A 427 -24.72 -17.17 6.68
N VAL A 428 -25.15 -18.13 7.49
CA VAL A 428 -24.26 -19.18 8.00
C VAL A 428 -23.65 -19.97 6.84
N VAL A 429 -24.47 -20.30 5.83
CA VAL A 429 -24.00 -20.99 4.61
C VAL A 429 -23.06 -20.11 3.80
N TYR A 430 -23.33 -18.81 3.72
CA TYR A 430 -22.49 -17.85 3.02
C TYR A 430 -21.08 -17.78 3.64
N LEU A 431 -20.98 -17.61 4.97
CA LEU A 431 -19.69 -17.59 5.67
C LEU A 431 -18.93 -18.91 5.53
N ILE A 432 -19.63 -20.05 5.60
CA ILE A 432 -18.98 -21.35 5.38
C ILE A 432 -18.39 -21.44 3.96
N ASN A 433 -19.09 -20.95 2.94
CA ASN A 433 -18.57 -20.94 1.57
C ASN A 433 -17.37 -20.01 1.44
N TYR A 434 -17.42 -18.82 2.03
CA TYR A 434 -16.29 -17.89 2.07
C TYR A 434 -15.06 -18.55 2.74
N LEU A 435 -15.22 -19.08 3.96
CA LEU A 435 -14.11 -19.59 4.76
C LEU A 435 -13.50 -20.91 4.24
N PHE A 436 -14.28 -21.75 3.56
CA PHE A 436 -13.86 -23.12 3.25
C PHE A 436 -13.95 -23.50 1.77
N VAL A 437 -14.51 -22.65 0.91
CA VAL A 437 -14.79 -22.99 -0.51
C VAL A 437 -14.53 -21.80 -1.46
N ASP A 438 -13.67 -20.85 -1.05
CA ASP A 438 -13.31 -19.66 -1.82
C ASP A 438 -14.55 -18.89 -2.33
N GLY A 439 -15.57 -18.77 -1.47
CA GLY A 439 -16.78 -17.98 -1.72
C GLY A 439 -16.51 -16.47 -1.75
N PRO A 440 -17.48 -15.65 -2.18
CA PRO A 440 -17.30 -14.20 -2.27
C PRO A 440 -17.09 -13.57 -0.88
N ASP A 441 -16.36 -12.46 -0.85
CA ASP A 441 -16.05 -11.71 0.38
C ASP A 441 -17.36 -11.24 1.06
N PRO A 442 -17.62 -11.60 2.33
CA PRO A 442 -18.77 -11.15 3.08
C PRO A 442 -18.67 -9.70 3.57
N LEU A 443 -17.50 -9.06 3.40
CA LEU A 443 -17.17 -7.74 3.94
C LEU A 443 -17.42 -7.69 5.47
N GLU A 444 -17.54 -6.50 6.05
CA GLU A 444 -17.79 -6.36 7.50
C GLU A 444 -19.13 -6.94 7.97
N SER A 445 -20.10 -7.16 7.08
CA SER A 445 -21.37 -7.79 7.46
C SER A 445 -21.19 -9.26 7.89
N GLY A 446 -20.07 -9.89 7.53
CA GLY A 446 -19.70 -11.24 7.95
C GLY A 446 -19.11 -11.36 9.35
N ASP A 447 -18.63 -10.27 9.94
CA ASP A 447 -18.10 -10.24 11.31
C ASP A 447 -19.28 -10.09 12.28
N ALA A 448 -19.87 -11.23 12.64
CA ALA A 448 -21.00 -11.28 13.56
C ALA A 448 -20.58 -11.00 15.01
N THR A 449 -19.30 -11.18 15.32
CA THR A 449 -18.74 -10.92 16.66
C THR A 449 -18.32 -9.47 16.89
N CYS A 450 -18.13 -8.70 15.82
CA CYS A 450 -17.55 -7.36 15.82
C CYS A 450 -16.12 -7.32 16.41
N ASP A 451 -15.33 -8.36 16.17
CA ASP A 451 -13.93 -8.43 16.63
C ASP A 451 -12.90 -7.90 15.60
N GLY A 452 -13.39 -7.49 14.42
CA GLY A 452 -12.61 -6.97 13.30
C GLY A 452 -12.11 -8.05 12.35
N THR A 453 -12.49 -9.31 12.55
CA THR A 453 -12.11 -10.43 11.68
C THR A 453 -13.30 -11.29 11.30
N VAL A 454 -13.33 -11.78 10.06
CA VAL A 454 -14.34 -12.75 9.62
C VAL A 454 -13.73 -14.14 9.68
N ASP A 455 -14.14 -14.95 10.66
CA ASP A 455 -13.62 -16.29 10.88
C ASP A 455 -14.69 -17.31 11.36
N ILE A 456 -14.24 -18.46 11.88
CA ILE A 456 -15.14 -19.52 12.34
C ILE A 456 -15.96 -19.13 13.58
N ALA A 457 -15.49 -18.16 14.37
CA ALA A 457 -16.20 -17.63 15.52
C ALA A 457 -17.51 -16.95 15.10
N ASP A 458 -17.53 -16.23 13.98
CA ASP A 458 -18.74 -15.59 13.44
C ASP A 458 -19.80 -16.62 13.05
N VAL A 459 -19.37 -17.71 12.41
CA VAL A 459 -20.26 -18.83 12.07
C VAL A 459 -20.89 -19.42 13.33
N ILE A 460 -20.09 -19.64 14.37
CA ILE A 460 -20.58 -20.15 15.67
C ILE A 460 -21.54 -19.14 16.30
N TYR A 461 -21.22 -17.84 16.24
CA TYR A 461 -22.05 -16.76 16.77
C TYR A 461 -23.42 -16.72 16.11
N LEU A 462 -23.48 -16.72 14.77
CA LEU A 462 -24.75 -16.75 14.03
C LEU A 462 -25.57 -18.00 14.33
N VAL A 463 -24.94 -19.17 14.46
CA VAL A 463 -25.65 -20.40 14.84
C VAL A 463 -26.26 -20.26 16.24
N ASN A 464 -25.53 -19.70 17.21
CA ASN A 464 -26.04 -19.49 18.56
C ASN A 464 -27.20 -18.49 18.58
N TYR A 465 -27.07 -17.38 17.85
CA TYR A 465 -28.13 -16.38 17.67
C TYR A 465 -29.41 -17.02 17.09
N LEU A 466 -29.28 -17.77 15.99
CA LEU A 466 -30.42 -18.31 15.25
C LEU A 466 -31.11 -19.50 15.95
N PHE A 467 -30.36 -20.33 16.67
CA PHE A 467 -30.87 -21.62 17.18
C PHE A 467 -30.93 -21.74 18.70
N ILE A 468 -30.21 -20.89 19.45
CA ILE A 468 -30.06 -21.01 20.90
C ILE A 468 -30.44 -19.69 21.62
N SER A 469 -31.09 -18.76 20.91
CA SER A 469 -31.46 -17.45 21.46
C SER A 469 -30.25 -16.66 22.00
N GLY A 470 -29.09 -16.81 21.35
CA GLY A 470 -27.91 -15.99 21.63
C GLY A 470 -28.15 -14.50 21.33
N PRO A 471 -27.21 -13.61 21.70
CA PRO A 471 -27.35 -12.19 21.43
C PRO A 471 -27.36 -11.92 19.92
N ALA A 472 -27.97 -10.80 19.52
CA ALA A 472 -27.87 -10.35 18.13
C ALA A 472 -26.40 -10.10 17.74
N PRO A 473 -26.05 -10.24 16.45
CA PRO A 473 -24.71 -9.91 15.95
C PRO A 473 -24.28 -8.50 16.34
N CYS A 474 -22.99 -8.32 16.62
CA CYS A 474 -22.39 -7.06 17.09
C CYS A 474 -23.04 -6.45 18.33
N ASN A 475 -23.65 -7.29 19.17
CA ASN A 475 -24.24 -6.87 20.44
C ASN A 475 -23.79 -7.77 21.60
N PRO A 476 -22.47 -7.83 21.90
CA PRO A 476 -21.94 -8.69 22.94
C PRO A 476 -22.44 -8.29 24.34
N PRO A 477 -22.41 -9.21 25.32
CA PRO A 477 -22.63 -8.87 26.72
C PRO A 477 -21.64 -7.80 27.18
N THR A 478 -22.14 -6.77 27.85
CA THR A 478 -21.31 -5.67 28.36
C THR A 478 -21.70 -5.32 29.79
N GLY A 479 -20.71 -5.10 30.64
CA GLY A 479 -20.92 -4.72 32.04
C GLY A 479 -20.52 -3.29 32.33
N ILE A 480 -21.30 -2.60 33.16
CA ILE A 480 -20.97 -1.27 33.69
C ILE A 480 -21.22 -1.19 35.20
N LEU A 481 -20.42 -0.37 35.89
CA LEU A 481 -20.76 0.13 37.22
C LEU A 481 -21.79 1.26 37.08
N LEU A 482 -22.96 1.09 37.67
CA LEU A 482 -24.04 2.08 37.62
C LEU A 482 -23.84 3.17 38.67
N ASN A 483 -23.62 2.75 39.92
CA ASN A 483 -23.48 3.67 41.04
C ASN A 483 -22.87 2.97 42.26
N TYR A 484 -22.49 3.76 43.25
CA TYR A 484 -22.14 3.24 44.56
C TYR A 484 -22.60 4.22 45.65
N TYR A 485 -23.02 3.69 46.78
CA TYR A 485 -23.47 4.48 47.91
C TYR A 485 -22.98 3.85 49.20
N GLY A 486 -22.51 4.67 50.14
CA GLY A 486 -22.15 4.12 51.43
C GLY A 486 -21.26 5.00 52.28
N CYS A 487 -20.20 4.37 52.75
CA CYS A 487 -19.67 4.47 54.10
C CYS A 487 -20.74 4.27 55.19
N LYS A 488 -21.31 3.06 55.23
CA LYS A 488 -22.38 2.68 56.15
C LYS A 488 -21.94 2.81 57.62
N GLU A 489 -22.76 3.45 58.44
CA GLU A 489 -22.61 3.49 59.89
C GLU A 489 -23.47 2.41 60.57
N PHE A 490 -22.85 1.35 61.06
CA PHE A 490 -23.56 0.31 61.80
C PHE A 490 -23.70 0.69 63.29
N GLN A 491 -24.74 1.47 63.63
CA GLN A 491 -25.05 1.77 65.03
C GLN A 491 -25.77 0.60 65.72
N LYS A 492 -25.21 0.16 66.87
CA LYS A 492 -25.76 -0.91 67.71
C LYS A 492 -27.21 -0.62 68.12
N GLY A 493 -28.18 -1.31 67.50
CA GLY A 493 -29.59 -1.25 67.87
C GLY A 493 -30.52 -0.52 66.89
N THR A 494 -30.01 -0.08 65.74
CA THR A 494 -30.82 0.49 64.64
C THR A 494 -30.64 -0.38 63.40
N VAL A 495 -31.70 -1.10 63.01
CA VAL A 495 -31.74 -1.86 61.75
C VAL A 495 -32.00 -0.85 60.63
N ILE A 496 -30.95 -0.32 60.03
CA ILE A 496 -31.04 0.59 58.88
C ILE A 496 -30.86 -0.22 57.58
N ASP A 497 -30.16 -1.35 57.63
CA ASP A 497 -29.90 -2.24 56.50
C ASP A 497 -30.39 -3.67 56.80
N SER A 498 -30.87 -4.39 55.78
CA SER A 498 -31.33 -5.79 55.89
C SER A 498 -30.17 -6.78 55.97
N THR A 499 -28.99 -6.41 55.45
CA THR A 499 -27.81 -7.28 55.42
C THR A 499 -26.87 -6.93 56.59
N PRO A 500 -26.55 -7.88 57.48
CA PRO A 500 -25.61 -7.67 58.59
C PRO A 500 -24.22 -7.22 58.12
N PRO A 501 -23.47 -6.42 58.92
CA PRO A 501 -22.13 -5.94 58.55
C PRO A 501 -21.06 -7.03 58.48
N ASP A 502 -21.31 -8.22 59.01
CA ASP A 502 -20.48 -9.42 58.90
C ASP A 502 -20.86 -10.32 57.71
N GLN A 503 -21.74 -9.82 56.83
CA GLN A 503 -22.12 -10.48 55.59
C GLN A 503 -21.74 -9.57 54.42
N ASP A 504 -21.06 -10.17 53.47
CA ASP A 504 -20.63 -9.56 52.23
C ASP A 504 -21.30 -10.31 51.08
N CYS A 505 -22.14 -9.62 50.29
CA CYS A 505 -23.15 -10.27 49.48
C CYS A 505 -23.25 -9.72 48.07
N ILE A 506 -23.56 -10.59 47.11
CA ILE A 506 -24.06 -10.22 45.78
C ILE A 506 -25.55 -10.54 45.71
N GLU A 507 -26.36 -9.50 45.54
CA GLU A 507 -27.77 -9.61 45.14
C GLU A 507 -27.84 -9.50 43.62
N TYR A 508 -28.70 -10.30 42.99
CA TYR A 508 -28.85 -10.29 41.53
C TYR A 508 -30.31 -10.34 41.11
N GLN A 509 -30.62 -9.67 40.00
CA GLN A 509 -31.93 -9.66 39.38
C GLN A 509 -31.81 -9.57 37.86
N TYR A 510 -32.33 -10.57 37.18
CA TYR A 510 -32.42 -10.67 35.73
C TYR A 510 -33.83 -10.29 35.27
N ASP A 511 -33.93 -9.51 34.20
CA ASP A 511 -35.21 -9.05 33.65
C ASP A 511 -35.97 -10.14 32.87
N GLY A 512 -35.31 -11.25 32.57
CA GLY A 512 -35.85 -12.38 31.81
C GLY A 512 -35.64 -12.26 30.30
N GLU A 513 -35.00 -11.19 29.84
CA GLU A 513 -34.72 -10.93 28.43
C GLU A 513 -33.22 -10.83 28.16
N ASN A 514 -32.54 -9.82 28.71
CA ASN A 514 -31.13 -9.57 28.41
C ASN A 514 -30.36 -8.71 29.43
N VAL A 515 -30.97 -8.27 30.53
CA VAL A 515 -30.32 -7.41 31.53
C VAL A 515 -30.21 -8.10 32.88
N LEU A 516 -28.99 -8.24 33.38
CA LEU A 516 -28.67 -8.69 34.73
C LEU A 516 -28.21 -7.49 35.58
N LEU A 517 -29.01 -7.14 36.58
CA LEU A 517 -28.62 -6.18 37.61
C LEU A 517 -27.95 -6.93 38.76
N LEU A 518 -26.79 -6.44 39.18
CA LEU A 518 -26.04 -6.94 40.33
C LEU A 518 -25.90 -5.83 41.35
N LYS A 519 -26.01 -6.18 42.62
CA LYS A 519 -25.73 -5.28 43.73
C LYS A 519 -24.79 -5.96 44.71
N HIS A 520 -23.59 -5.43 44.83
CA HIS A 520 -22.64 -5.84 45.84
C HIS A 520 -22.91 -5.07 47.13
N VAL A 521 -23.46 -5.78 48.11
CA VAL A 521 -23.87 -5.26 49.41
C VAL A 521 -22.76 -5.51 50.42
N ASN A 522 -22.33 -4.42 51.06
CA ASN A 522 -21.22 -4.39 52.01
C ASN A 522 -19.83 -4.63 51.39
N ALA A 523 -19.61 -4.12 50.18
CA ALA A 523 -18.29 -4.07 49.56
C ALA A 523 -17.32 -3.20 50.39
N GLY A 524 -16.13 -3.71 50.67
CA GLY A 524 -15.13 -3.01 51.49
C GLY A 524 -14.26 -2.07 50.67
N PHE A 525 -14.31 -0.77 50.97
CA PHE A 525 -13.47 0.25 50.34
C PHE A 525 -12.91 1.23 51.38
N ASN A 526 -11.99 2.10 50.96
CA ASN A 526 -11.63 3.29 51.69
C ASN A 526 -12.87 4.15 51.97
N CYS A 527 -12.91 4.87 53.09
CA CYS A 527 -14.05 5.74 53.42
C CYS A 527 -14.24 6.93 52.45
N CYS A 528 -13.23 7.25 51.65
CA CYS A 528 -13.26 8.34 50.68
C CYS A 528 -12.86 7.84 49.28
N PRO A 529 -13.57 6.85 48.70
CA PRO A 529 -13.12 6.19 47.51
C PRO A 529 -13.68 6.87 46.26
N GLU A 530 -12.88 6.83 45.20
CA GLU A 530 -13.39 6.86 43.83
C GLU A 530 -13.39 5.41 43.33
N ILE A 531 -14.58 4.84 43.17
CA ILE A 531 -14.76 3.42 42.84
C ILE A 531 -15.01 3.28 41.34
N ALA A 532 -14.27 2.38 40.72
CA ALA A 532 -14.51 1.88 39.37
C ALA A 532 -14.60 0.35 39.39
N ALA A 533 -15.03 -0.23 38.28
CA ALA A 533 -14.97 -1.67 38.08
C ALA A 533 -14.63 -1.98 36.62
N ASP A 534 -13.84 -3.02 36.41
CA ASP A 534 -13.65 -3.64 35.10
C ASP A 534 -14.46 -4.94 35.07
N ILE A 535 -15.33 -5.10 34.06
CA ILE A 535 -16.25 -6.23 33.97
C ILE A 535 -15.97 -6.98 32.69
N THR A 536 -15.55 -8.23 32.82
CA THR A 536 -15.23 -9.12 31.71
C THR A 536 -16.19 -10.30 31.67
N ILE A 537 -16.65 -10.65 30.47
CA ILE A 537 -17.52 -11.79 30.23
C ILE A 537 -16.80 -12.72 29.26
N GLU A 538 -16.30 -13.84 29.76
CA GLU A 538 -15.60 -14.85 28.97
C GLU A 538 -16.39 -16.17 29.00
N GLY A 539 -17.09 -16.45 27.90
CA GLY A 539 -18.00 -17.60 27.83
C GLY A 539 -19.12 -17.48 28.87
N ASN A 540 -19.10 -18.35 29.87
CA ASN A 540 -20.07 -18.37 30.96
C ASN A 540 -19.53 -17.81 32.29
N VAL A 541 -18.38 -17.14 32.27
CA VAL A 541 -17.78 -16.54 33.48
C VAL A 541 -17.86 -15.01 33.39
N ILE A 542 -18.50 -14.41 34.39
CA ILE A 542 -18.57 -12.97 34.59
C ILE A 542 -17.59 -12.62 35.70
N THR A 543 -16.55 -11.86 35.39
CA THR A 543 -15.59 -11.38 36.39
C THR A 543 -15.76 -9.88 36.58
N ILE A 544 -15.97 -9.45 37.82
CA ILE A 544 -16.03 -8.05 38.23
C ILE A 544 -14.76 -7.76 39.03
N GLU A 545 -13.85 -6.98 38.45
CA GLU A 545 -12.67 -6.47 39.13
C GLU A 545 -13.02 -5.12 39.75
N GLU A 546 -13.13 -5.06 41.07
CA GLU A 546 -13.37 -3.80 41.77
C GLU A 546 -12.08 -3.01 41.91
N ILE A 547 -12.15 -1.70 41.62
CA ILE A 547 -10.98 -0.83 41.58
C ILE A 547 -11.22 0.39 42.44
N GLU A 548 -10.29 0.65 43.35
CA GLU A 548 -10.20 1.92 44.07
C GLU A 548 -9.18 2.84 43.37
N ILE A 549 -9.67 3.88 42.69
CA ILE A 549 -8.82 4.84 41.97
C ILE A 549 -8.10 5.77 42.95
N THR A 550 -8.84 6.27 43.95
CA THR A 550 -8.31 7.13 45.01
C THR A 550 -8.81 6.67 46.38
N GLY A 551 -7.98 6.85 47.42
CA GLY A 551 -8.23 6.37 48.78
C GLY A 551 -7.45 7.18 49.82
N GLU A 552 -7.74 8.47 49.93
CA GLU A 552 -6.94 9.40 50.76
C GLU A 552 -7.27 9.35 52.27
N CYS A 553 -8.28 8.59 52.68
CA CYS A 553 -8.71 8.54 54.08
C CYS A 553 -8.09 7.36 54.84
N PHE A 554 -7.78 7.56 56.12
CA PHE A 554 -7.19 6.52 56.99
C PHE A 554 -8.26 5.61 57.64
N CYS A 555 -9.29 5.24 56.88
CA CYS A 555 -10.31 4.30 57.32
C CYS A 555 -10.89 3.52 56.15
N LEU A 556 -11.44 2.34 56.46
CA LEU A 556 -12.24 1.50 55.58
C LEU A 556 -13.71 1.55 56.01
N CYS A 557 -14.61 1.38 55.04
CA CYS A 557 -16.04 1.44 55.21
C CYS A 557 -16.75 0.49 54.24
N LEU A 558 -18.00 0.15 54.55
CA LEU A 558 -18.83 -0.70 53.69
C LEU A 558 -19.68 0.16 52.74
N PHE A 559 -19.72 -0.24 51.48
CA PHE A 559 -20.49 0.38 50.41
C PHE A 559 -21.45 -0.62 49.78
N ASP A 560 -22.49 -0.10 49.16
CA ASP A 560 -23.29 -0.82 48.17
C ASP A 560 -22.83 -0.36 46.79
N VAL A 561 -22.51 -1.30 45.91
CA VAL A 561 -22.11 -1.03 44.53
C VAL A 561 -23.10 -1.70 43.59
N ASP A 562 -23.67 -0.94 42.67
CA ASP A 562 -24.63 -1.41 41.68
C ASP A 562 -23.93 -1.58 40.32
N TYR A 563 -24.16 -2.73 39.67
CA TYR A 563 -23.70 -3.02 38.32
C TYR A 563 -24.86 -3.44 37.43
N GLU A 564 -24.67 -3.24 36.13
CA GLU A 564 -25.57 -3.72 35.10
C GLU A 564 -24.76 -4.47 34.06
N ILE A 565 -25.24 -5.66 33.70
CA ILE A 565 -24.73 -6.42 32.56
C ILE A 565 -25.85 -6.50 31.54
N SER A 566 -25.65 -5.82 30.42
CA SER A 566 -26.56 -5.77 29.28
C SER A 566 -26.21 -6.84 28.24
N ASN A 567 -27.19 -7.20 27.41
CA ASN A 567 -27.07 -8.20 26.34
C ASN A 567 -26.65 -9.59 26.80
N LEU A 568 -26.97 -9.96 28.04
CA LEU A 568 -26.61 -11.24 28.62
C LEU A 568 -27.72 -12.28 28.35
N PRO A 569 -27.46 -13.37 27.58
CA PRO A 569 -28.43 -14.43 27.36
C PRO A 569 -28.96 -15.07 28.64
N PRO A 570 -30.17 -15.65 28.63
CA PRO A 570 -30.71 -16.40 29.77
C PRO A 570 -30.04 -17.79 29.84
N GLU A 571 -28.84 -17.85 30.41
CA GLU A 571 -28.06 -19.09 30.57
C GLU A 571 -27.53 -19.25 32.01
N GLU A 572 -26.67 -20.25 32.22
CA GLU A 572 -25.94 -20.46 33.47
C GLU A 572 -24.61 -19.71 33.45
N TYR A 573 -24.38 -18.83 34.44
CA TYR A 573 -23.16 -18.04 34.57
C TYR A 573 -22.49 -18.24 35.92
N THR A 574 -21.16 -18.23 35.93
CA THR A 574 -20.36 -18.11 37.16
C THR A 574 -20.00 -16.65 37.34
N ILE A 575 -20.47 -16.04 38.42
CA ILE A 575 -20.13 -14.68 38.81
C ILE A 575 -18.97 -14.76 39.79
N ARG A 576 -17.89 -14.03 39.50
CA ARG A 576 -16.73 -13.83 40.36
C ARG A 576 -16.52 -12.34 40.60
N VAL A 577 -16.38 -11.95 41.86
CA VAL A 577 -16.03 -10.58 42.25
C VAL A 577 -14.65 -10.59 42.90
N ASN A 578 -13.73 -9.84 42.31
CA ASN A 578 -12.39 -9.62 42.85
C ASN A 578 -12.37 -8.28 43.58
N GLU A 579 -12.39 -8.38 44.90
CA GLU A 579 -12.51 -7.22 45.79
C GLU A 579 -11.15 -6.56 46.09
N VAL A 580 -11.17 -5.30 46.52
CA VAL A 580 -9.94 -4.55 46.82
C VAL A 580 -9.29 -4.95 48.15
N TYR A 581 -10.09 -5.20 49.20
CA TYR A 581 -9.61 -5.32 50.60
C TYR A 581 -9.89 -6.68 51.26
N TRP A 582 -9.96 -7.77 50.50
CA TRP A 582 -10.05 -9.12 51.07
C TRP A 582 -8.70 -9.58 51.66
N GLU A 583 -8.73 -10.40 52.72
CA GLU A 583 -7.53 -10.92 53.39
C GLU A 583 -7.22 -12.39 52.98
N GLU A 584 -5.94 -12.79 53.04
CA GLU A 584 -5.52 -14.18 52.75
C GLU A 584 -6.20 -15.16 53.73
N GLY A 585 -7.21 -15.89 53.23
CA GLY A 585 -8.02 -16.81 54.02
C GLY A 585 -9.52 -16.56 53.94
N ASP A 586 -9.94 -15.41 53.39
CA ASP A 586 -11.36 -15.14 53.14
C ASP A 586 -11.92 -16.02 52.01
N GLU A 587 -13.22 -16.30 52.10
CA GLU A 587 -13.96 -16.94 51.02
C GLU A 587 -14.25 -15.92 49.92
N ILE A 588 -13.91 -16.26 48.67
CA ILE A 588 -14.09 -15.37 47.52
C ILE A 588 -15.57 -15.34 47.16
N LEU A 589 -16.07 -14.17 46.75
CA LEU A 589 -17.38 -14.01 46.13
C LEU A 589 -17.41 -14.66 44.74
N GLU A 590 -17.60 -15.98 44.70
CA GLU A 590 -17.74 -16.77 43.48
C GLU A 590 -18.91 -17.76 43.58
N PHE A 591 -19.87 -17.66 42.67
CA PHE A 591 -21.05 -18.53 42.65
C PHE A 591 -21.65 -18.65 41.26
N THR A 592 -22.35 -19.76 41.02
CA THR A 592 -23.05 -20.03 39.76
C THR A 592 -24.53 -19.67 39.88
N VAL A 593 -25.06 -18.97 38.89
CA VAL A 593 -26.47 -18.61 38.74
C VAL A 593 -27.03 -19.20 37.44
N ASP A 594 -28.24 -19.75 37.51
CA ASP A 594 -29.02 -20.14 36.33
C ASP A 594 -30.10 -19.07 36.11
N LEU A 595 -29.88 -18.19 35.13
CA LEU A 595 -30.76 -17.06 34.85
C LEU A 595 -32.11 -17.49 34.24
N VAL A 596 -32.22 -18.73 33.74
CA VAL A 596 -33.47 -19.30 33.24
C VAL A 596 -34.39 -19.68 34.39
N SER A 597 -33.85 -20.43 35.36
CA SER A 597 -34.68 -21.03 36.41
C SER A 597 -34.79 -20.17 37.67
N LEU A 598 -33.79 -19.32 37.94
CA LEU A 598 -33.69 -18.49 39.13
C LEU A 598 -33.26 -17.07 38.76
N PRO A 599 -34.18 -16.22 38.25
CA PRO A 599 -33.85 -14.88 37.75
C PRO A 599 -33.51 -13.88 38.86
N SER A 600 -33.59 -14.25 40.13
CA SER A 600 -33.19 -13.37 41.23
C SER A 600 -32.73 -14.16 42.44
N GLY A 601 -31.77 -13.63 43.17
CA GLY A 601 -31.27 -14.25 44.39
C GLY A 601 -30.23 -13.41 45.10
N SER A 602 -29.62 -14.00 46.11
CA SER A 602 -28.52 -13.41 46.86
C SER A 602 -27.53 -14.49 47.25
N TYR A 603 -26.24 -14.22 47.11
CA TYR A 603 -25.15 -15.05 47.61
C TYR A 603 -24.31 -14.22 48.58
N CYS A 604 -23.94 -14.79 49.72
CA CYS A 604 -23.20 -14.08 50.76
C CYS A 604 -22.05 -14.93 51.30
N VAL A 605 -20.94 -14.27 51.59
CA VAL A 605 -19.82 -14.81 52.36
C VAL A 605 -19.73 -14.11 53.72
N TYR A 606 -19.18 -14.81 54.71
CA TYR A 606 -19.02 -14.29 56.06
C TYR A 606 -17.66 -13.62 56.23
N ARG A 607 -17.64 -12.45 56.90
CA ARG A 607 -16.42 -11.69 57.21
C ARG A 607 -16.39 -11.28 58.68
N ASP A 608 -15.28 -11.52 59.38
CA ASP A 608 -15.14 -11.24 60.83
C ASP A 608 -14.04 -10.22 61.19
N HIS A 609 -13.49 -9.54 60.20
CA HIS A 609 -12.43 -8.53 60.36
C HIS A 609 -12.85 -7.17 59.77
N TYR A 610 -12.27 -6.10 60.31
CA TYR A 610 -12.55 -4.73 59.89
C TYR A 610 -12.26 -4.52 58.38
N PRO A 611 -13.12 -3.82 57.61
CA PRO A 611 -14.32 -3.05 58.00
C PRO A 611 -15.58 -3.87 58.28
N TRP A 612 -15.58 -5.16 57.98
CA TRP A 612 -16.69 -6.06 58.27
C TRP A 612 -16.75 -6.48 59.74
N GLY A 613 -17.93 -6.93 60.15
CA GLY A 613 -18.17 -7.41 61.50
C GLY A 613 -18.16 -6.34 62.59
N THR A 614 -18.57 -6.75 63.79
CA THR A 614 -18.65 -5.85 64.95
C THR A 614 -17.33 -5.83 65.72
N ARG A 615 -16.70 -4.66 65.86
CA ARG A 615 -15.63 -4.44 66.85
C ARG A 615 -16.05 -4.75 68.28
#